data_AF-A0AAV7ZGT5-F1
#
_entry.id   AF-A0AAV7ZGT5-F1
#
_cell.length_a   1.000
_cell.length_b   1.000
_cell.length_c   1.000
_cell.angle_alpha   90.00
_cell.angle_beta   90.00
_cell.angle_gamma   90.00
#
_symmetry.space_group_name_H-M   'P 1'
#
loop_
_entity.id
_entity.type
_entity.pdbx_description
1 polymer ?
#
loop_
_entity_poly.entity_id
_entity_poly.type
_entity_poly.pdbx_seq_one_letter_code
_entity_poly.pdbx_strand_id
1 'polypeptide(L)'
;MPDTKEECFKTQYCPAGSVITESCTAGYYCPDPTKQIKCPEGNYCPAGSTEPTPCSGWVSCPEKTESQESKHVGVIVDLVILIVLLGGYWLAMRYVDKRRKTQKISRQLKIDKQSVLSGLVFSSISLGEGEISATSLWGNTTEIPKLDFFP
;
A
#
# COMPACT_ATOMS: atom_id res chain seq x y z
N MET A 1 21.61 -48.82 44.60
CA MET A 1 20.67 -48.58 43.49
C MET A 1 19.41 -47.99 44.07
N PRO A 2 18.95 -46.80 43.67
CA PRO A 2 17.63 -46.37 44.10
C PRO A 2 16.58 -46.99 43.16
N ASP A 3 15.81 -47.95 43.69
CA ASP A 3 14.48 -48.33 43.18
C ASP A 3 13.48 -47.25 43.62
N THR A 4 13.62 -46.04 43.07
CA THR A 4 12.64 -44.98 43.27
C THR A 4 11.75 -44.90 42.03
N LYS A 5 10.51 -45.35 42.20
CA LYS A 5 9.38 -45.02 41.33
C LYS A 5 9.25 -43.49 41.23
N GLU A 6 9.92 -42.87 40.27
CA GLU A 6 9.68 -41.47 39.95
C GLU A 6 8.34 -41.37 39.20
N GLU A 7 7.44 -40.56 39.73
CA GLU A 7 6.18 -40.26 39.08
C GLU A 7 6.45 -39.62 37.71
N CYS A 8 5.72 -40.07 36.70
CA CYS A 8 5.86 -39.53 35.35
C CYS A 8 5.60 -38.01 35.36
N PHE A 9 6.51 -37.24 34.78
CA PHE A 9 6.38 -35.79 34.70
C PHE A 9 5.16 -35.42 33.86
N LYS A 10 4.43 -34.37 34.26
CA LYS A 10 3.18 -33.92 33.62
C LYS A 10 3.30 -33.64 32.11
N THR A 11 4.52 -33.46 31.59
CA THR A 11 4.84 -33.26 30.16
C THR A 11 4.92 -34.55 29.34
N GLN A 12 4.86 -35.72 29.99
CA GLN A 12 4.97 -37.05 29.39
C GLN A 12 3.69 -37.87 29.67
N TYR A 13 3.34 -38.75 28.72
CA TYR A 13 2.23 -39.69 28.74
C TYR A 13 2.76 -41.13 28.92
N CYS A 14 2.33 -41.83 29.97
CA CYS A 14 2.56 -43.25 30.20
C CYS A 14 1.22 -44.00 30.14
N PRO A 15 1.05 -44.97 29.23
CA PRO A 15 -0.11 -45.86 29.27
C PRO A 15 -0.07 -46.71 30.56
N ALA A 16 -1.25 -47.11 31.04
CA ALA A 16 -1.40 -47.83 32.30
C ALA A 16 -0.53 -49.09 32.36
N GLY A 17 0.37 -49.17 33.36
CA GLY A 17 1.26 -50.31 33.56
C GLY A 17 2.56 -50.30 32.76
N SER A 18 2.88 -49.20 32.06
CA SER A 18 4.13 -49.06 31.29
C SER A 18 5.10 -48.05 31.92
N VAL A 19 6.40 -48.29 31.76
CA VAL A 19 7.51 -47.37 32.11
C VAL A 19 7.91 -46.52 30.89
N ILE A 20 7.27 -46.74 29.74
CA ILE A 20 7.53 -45.99 28.51
C ILE A 20 6.91 -44.61 28.63
N THR A 21 7.76 -43.59 28.62
CA THR A 21 7.37 -42.18 28.64
C THR A 21 7.25 -41.67 27.21
N GLU A 22 6.01 -41.46 26.74
CA GLU A 22 5.76 -40.77 25.47
C GLU A 22 5.59 -39.27 25.73
N SER A 23 5.95 -38.40 24.80
CA SER A 23 5.69 -36.96 24.96
C SER A 23 4.22 -36.65 24.66
N CYS A 24 3.58 -35.75 25.42
CA CYS A 24 2.24 -35.27 25.09
C CYS A 24 2.25 -34.64 23.68
N THR A 25 1.57 -35.23 22.71
CA THR A 25 1.63 -34.77 21.32
C THR A 25 0.99 -33.40 21.16
N ALA A 26 1.48 -32.60 20.21
CA ALA A 26 0.86 -31.31 19.91
C ALA A 26 -0.62 -31.49 19.49
N GLY A 27 -1.46 -30.50 19.81
CA GLY A 27 -2.90 -30.57 19.63
C GLY A 27 -3.64 -31.35 20.73
N TYR A 28 -2.91 -31.83 21.73
CA TYR A 28 -3.43 -32.48 22.93
C TYR A 28 -2.80 -31.88 24.18
N TYR A 29 -3.51 -31.97 25.30
CA TYR A 29 -3.00 -31.60 26.60
C TYR A 29 -3.10 -32.78 27.57
N CYS A 30 -2.15 -32.86 28.49
CA CYS A 30 -2.02 -33.95 29.44
C CYS A 30 -2.09 -33.39 30.87
N PRO A 31 -3.28 -33.36 31.51
CA PRO A 31 -3.38 -32.91 32.91
C PRO A 31 -2.74 -33.93 33.86
N ASP A 32 -2.82 -35.21 33.50
CA ASP A 32 -2.18 -36.34 34.16
C ASP A 32 -1.28 -37.05 33.15
N PRO A 33 -0.16 -37.64 33.57
CA PRO A 33 0.69 -38.42 32.68
C PRO A 33 -0.01 -39.70 32.17
N THR A 34 -1.16 -40.10 32.70
CA THR A 34 -1.89 -41.28 32.24
C THR A 34 -3.02 -40.94 31.26
N LYS A 35 -3.24 -39.66 30.96
CA LYS A 35 -4.37 -39.19 30.15
C LYS A 35 -3.93 -38.15 29.13
N GLN A 36 -4.31 -38.38 27.89
CA GLN A 36 -4.12 -37.44 26.80
C GLN A 36 -5.48 -36.97 26.29
N ILE A 37 -5.75 -35.67 26.37
CA ILE A 37 -7.05 -35.08 26.04
C ILE A 37 -6.88 -34.14 24.83
N LYS A 38 -7.84 -34.16 23.90
CA LYS A 38 -7.83 -33.28 22.73
C LYS A 38 -7.93 -31.82 23.16
N CYS A 39 -7.17 -30.95 22.51
CA CYS A 39 -7.27 -29.51 22.74
C CYS A 39 -8.66 -28.99 22.33
N PRO A 40 -9.43 -28.34 23.24
CA PRO A 40 -10.76 -27.83 22.94
C PRO A 40 -10.71 -26.63 21.99
N GLU A 41 -11.83 -26.35 21.30
CA GLU A 41 -11.97 -25.15 20.46
C GLU A 41 -11.66 -23.87 21.23
N GLY A 42 -11.08 -22.90 20.53
CA GLY A 42 -10.67 -21.61 21.13
C GLY A 42 -9.36 -21.68 21.93
N ASN A 43 -8.75 -22.86 22.06
CA ASN A 43 -7.44 -23.05 22.68
C ASN A 43 -6.45 -23.72 21.73
N TYR A 44 -5.17 -23.53 21.99
CA TYR A 44 -4.07 -24.24 21.33
C TYR A 44 -3.21 -24.95 22.36
N CYS A 45 -2.65 -26.10 21.96
CA CYS A 45 -1.88 -26.97 22.84
C CYS A 45 -0.58 -27.37 22.12
N PRO A 46 0.57 -26.74 22.46
CA PRO A 46 1.86 -27.18 21.93
C PRO A 46 2.23 -28.56 22.50
N ALA A 47 3.24 -29.21 21.91
CA ALA A 47 3.75 -30.47 22.44
C ALA A 47 4.22 -30.29 23.90
N GLY A 48 3.86 -31.25 24.76
CA GLY A 48 4.15 -31.19 26.19
C GLY A 48 3.23 -30.28 27.00
N SER A 49 2.11 -29.78 26.43
CA SER A 49 1.19 -28.93 27.17
C SER A 49 0.42 -29.71 28.23
N THR A 50 0.32 -29.15 29.43
CA THR A 50 -0.42 -29.76 30.55
C THR A 50 -1.80 -29.12 30.75
N GLU A 51 -2.03 -27.99 30.08
CA GLU A 51 -3.26 -27.21 30.12
C GLU A 51 -3.49 -26.57 28.74
N PRO A 52 -4.75 -26.43 28.28
CA PRO A 52 -5.04 -25.68 27.06
C PRO A 52 -4.72 -24.19 27.24
N THR A 53 -4.06 -23.59 26.25
CA THR A 53 -3.79 -22.14 26.26
C THR A 53 -4.80 -21.43 25.37
N PRO A 54 -5.48 -20.37 25.86
CA PRO A 54 -6.45 -19.64 25.05
C PRO A 54 -5.79 -18.98 23.84
N CYS A 55 -6.49 -19.00 22.72
CA CYS A 55 -6.04 -18.31 21.51
C CYS A 55 -6.22 -16.81 21.62
N SER A 56 -5.35 -16.07 20.91
CA SER A 56 -5.47 -14.62 20.81
C SER A 56 -6.81 -14.26 20.17
N GLY A 57 -7.51 -13.25 20.70
CA GLY A 57 -8.85 -12.87 20.22
C GLY A 57 -8.93 -12.44 18.75
N TRP A 58 -7.78 -12.24 18.09
CA TRP A 58 -7.68 -11.89 16.67
C TRP A 58 -7.48 -13.13 15.76
N VAL A 59 -7.37 -14.33 16.33
CA VAL A 59 -7.07 -15.59 15.62
C VAL A 59 -8.02 -16.70 16.09
N SER A 60 -8.75 -17.31 15.16
CA SER A 60 -9.62 -18.45 15.47
C SER A 60 -8.82 -19.76 15.50
N CYS A 61 -8.92 -20.51 16.60
CA CYS A 61 -8.31 -21.83 16.74
C CYS A 61 -9.36 -22.94 16.69
N PRO A 62 -9.34 -23.80 15.65
CA PRO A 62 -10.16 -25.01 15.63
C PRO A 62 -9.65 -26.06 16.65
N GLU A 63 -10.43 -27.11 16.88
CA GLU A 63 -9.98 -28.27 17.68
C GLU A 63 -8.63 -28.81 17.18
N LYS A 64 -7.82 -29.36 18.10
CA LYS A 64 -6.51 -29.97 17.78
C LYS A 64 -5.50 -28.99 17.14
N THR A 65 -5.52 -27.72 17.54
CA THR A 65 -4.54 -26.73 17.06
C THR A 65 -3.21 -26.88 17.80
N GLU A 66 -2.17 -27.27 17.05
CA GLU A 66 -0.80 -27.50 17.56
C GLU A 66 -0.01 -26.19 17.74
N SER A 67 -0.30 -25.18 16.91
CA SER A 67 0.35 -23.88 16.91
C SER A 67 -0.58 -22.81 16.33
N GLN A 68 -0.44 -21.56 16.78
CA GLN A 68 -1.16 -20.38 16.25
C GLN A 68 -0.70 -19.97 14.84
N GLU A 69 -0.27 -20.93 14.02
CA GLU A 69 0.26 -20.69 12.68
C GLU A 69 -0.86 -20.29 11.72
N SER A 70 -1.08 -18.98 11.65
CA SER A 70 -2.07 -18.33 10.80
C SER A 70 -1.57 -18.24 9.37
N LYS A 71 -1.47 -19.37 8.67
CA LYS A 71 -0.97 -19.45 7.28
C LYS A 71 -1.69 -18.52 6.29
N HIS A 72 -2.96 -18.20 6.56
CA HIS A 72 -3.78 -17.37 5.68
C HIS A 72 -3.69 -15.87 5.98
N VAL A 73 -3.23 -15.47 7.17
CA VAL A 73 -3.14 -14.05 7.53
C VAL A 73 -2.11 -13.31 6.67
N GLY A 74 -0.99 -13.97 6.33
CA GLY A 74 0.00 -13.42 5.40
C GLY A 74 -0.57 -13.10 4.02
N VAL A 75 -1.33 -14.05 3.44
CA VAL A 75 -1.95 -13.88 2.12
C VAL A 75 -2.94 -12.71 2.11
N ILE A 76 -3.75 -12.58 3.16
CA ILE A 76 -4.71 -11.47 3.26
C ILE A 76 -4.00 -10.12 3.33
N VAL A 77 -2.95 -10.01 4.16
CA VAL A 77 -2.17 -8.77 4.30
C VAL A 77 -1.50 -8.39 2.98
N ASP A 78 -0.88 -9.35 2.29
CA ASP A 78 -0.24 -9.11 0.99
C ASP A 78 -1.25 -8.64 -0.07
N LEU A 79 -2.43 -9.26 -0.13
CA LEU A 79 -3.50 -8.84 -1.04
C LEU A 79 -3.99 -7.42 -0.74
N VAL A 80 -4.16 -7.07 0.53
CA VAL A 80 -4.58 -5.72 0.94
C VAL A 80 -3.52 -4.68 0.57
N ILE A 81 -2.25 -4.95 0.83
CA ILE A 81 -1.14 -4.04 0.48
C ILE A 81 -1.09 -3.83 -1.03
N LEU A 82 -1.21 -4.90 -1.83
CA LEU A 82 -1.24 -4.79 -3.29
C LEU A 82 -2.43 -3.97 -3.79
N ILE A 83 -3.63 -4.16 -3.23
CA ILE A 83 -4.82 -3.38 -3.59
C ILE A 83 -4.62 -1.90 -3.24
N VAL A 84 -4.04 -1.58 -2.08
CA VAL A 84 -3.77 -0.19 -1.68
C VAL A 84 -2.73 0.47 -2.59
N LEU A 85 -1.66 -0.24 -2.94
CA LEU A 85 -0.64 0.28 -3.84
C LEU A 85 -1.18 0.49 -5.26
N LEU A 86 -1.93 -0.48 -5.79
CA LEU A 86 -2.55 -0.37 -7.11
C LEU A 86 -3.64 0.72 -7.13
N GLY A 87 -4.47 0.79 -6.10
CA GLY A 87 -5.50 1.83 -5.94
C GLY A 87 -4.88 3.23 -5.78
N GLY A 88 -3.86 3.35 -4.95
CA GLY A 88 -3.11 4.58 -4.74
C GLY A 88 -2.39 5.02 -6.01
N TYR A 89 -1.74 4.10 -6.72
CA TYR A 89 -1.11 4.36 -8.01
C TYR A 89 -2.14 4.77 -9.07
N TRP A 90 -3.27 4.07 -9.17
CA TRP A 90 -4.33 4.40 -10.12
C TRP A 90 -4.96 5.77 -9.82
N LEU A 91 -5.19 6.09 -8.55
CA LEU A 91 -5.68 7.41 -8.12
C LEU A 91 -4.65 8.51 -8.40
N ALA A 92 -3.36 8.25 -8.16
CA ALA A 92 -2.27 9.18 -8.46
C ALA A 92 -2.17 9.42 -9.97
N MET A 93 -2.27 8.37 -10.79
CA MET A 93 -2.30 8.48 -12.25
C MET A 93 -3.52 9.26 -12.72
N ARG A 94 -4.71 8.95 -12.19
CA ARG A 94 -5.94 9.70 -12.48
C ARG A 94 -5.84 11.17 -12.06
N TYR A 95 -5.17 11.45 -10.94
CA TYR A 95 -4.89 12.79 -10.45
C TYR A 95 -3.96 13.56 -11.41
N VAL A 96 -2.87 12.91 -11.82
CA VAL A 96 -1.92 13.46 -12.80
C VAL A 96 -2.61 13.68 -14.15
N ASP A 97 -3.44 12.76 -14.62
CA ASP A 97 -4.17 12.89 -15.88
C ASP A 97 -5.21 14.01 -15.84
N LYS A 98 -5.92 14.16 -14.72
CA LYS A 98 -6.82 15.30 -14.50
C LYS A 98 -6.05 16.61 -14.60
N ARG A 99 -4.88 16.70 -13.95
CA ARG A 99 -4.00 17.87 -14.06
C ARG A 99 -3.48 18.09 -15.48
N ARG A 100 -3.06 17.02 -16.18
CA ARG A 100 -2.56 17.09 -17.57
C ARG A 100 -3.63 17.64 -18.52
N LYS A 101 -4.90 17.24 -18.36
CA LYS A 101 -6.02 17.76 -19.17
C LYS A 101 -6.25 19.26 -18.94
N THR A 102 -6.27 19.71 -17.68
CA THR A 102 -6.41 21.14 -17.35
C THR A 102 -5.26 21.95 -17.94
N GLN A 103 -4.02 21.45 -17.86
CA GLN A 103 -2.85 22.13 -18.43
C GLN A 103 -2.92 22.27 -19.96
N LYS A 104 -3.41 21.27 -20.69
CA LYS A 104 -3.57 21.35 -22.15
C LYS A 104 -4.60 22.42 -22.56
N ILE A 105 -5.74 22.47 -21.87
CA ILE A 105 -6.78 23.49 -22.12
C ILE A 105 -6.23 24.89 -21.86
N SER A 106 -5.50 25.11 -20.77
CA SER A 106 -4.89 26.43 -20.48
C SER A 106 -3.83 26.85 -21.49
N ARG A 107 -3.11 25.91 -22.13
CA ARG A 107 -2.15 26.22 -23.21
C ARG A 107 -2.88 26.64 -24.49
N GLN A 108 -3.94 25.92 -24.86
CA GLN A 108 -4.72 26.27 -26.06
C GLN A 108 -5.43 27.62 -25.90
N LEU A 109 -6.03 27.89 -24.73
CA LEU A 109 -6.66 29.18 -24.43
C LEU A 109 -5.68 30.37 -24.52
N LYS A 110 -4.37 30.16 -24.27
CA LYS A 110 -3.36 31.21 -24.46
C LYS A 110 -3.06 31.45 -25.94
N ILE A 111 -2.98 30.40 -26.76
CA ILE A 111 -2.73 30.51 -28.20
C ILE A 111 -3.91 31.18 -28.91
N ASP A 112 -5.14 30.78 -28.58
CA ASP A 112 -6.33 31.35 -29.20
C ASP A 112 -6.48 32.85 -28.85
N LYS A 113 -6.23 33.22 -27.59
CA LYS A 113 -6.19 34.63 -27.15
C LYS A 113 -5.12 35.45 -27.88
N GLN A 114 -3.93 34.87 -28.09
CA GLN A 114 -2.86 35.54 -28.85
C GLN A 114 -3.27 35.78 -30.31
N SER A 115 -3.96 34.82 -30.94
CA SER A 115 -4.43 34.97 -32.32
C SER A 115 -5.51 36.05 -32.47
N VAL A 116 -6.45 36.14 -31.52
CA VAL A 116 -7.51 37.17 -31.53
C VAL A 116 -6.91 38.56 -31.30
N LEU A 117 -5.93 38.68 -30.39
CA LEU A 117 -5.19 39.94 -30.20
C LEU A 117 -4.43 40.35 -31.48
N SER A 118 -3.82 39.40 -32.20
CA SER A 118 -3.18 39.71 -33.48
C SER A 118 -4.16 40.05 -34.61
N GLY A 119 -5.34 39.42 -34.64
CA GLY A 119 -6.40 39.72 -35.61
C GLY A 119 -7.08 41.07 -35.36
N LEU A 120 -7.20 41.48 -34.10
CA LEU A 120 -7.70 42.80 -33.71
C LEU A 120 -6.68 43.92 -34.03
N VAL A 121 -5.38 43.62 -34.01
CA VAL A 121 -4.32 44.57 -34.44
C VAL A 121 -4.20 44.62 -35.97
N PHE A 122 -4.54 43.56 -36.69
CA PHE A 122 -4.58 43.55 -38.17
C PHE A 122 -5.83 44.21 -38.77
N SER A 123 -6.94 44.26 -38.03
CA SER A 123 -8.21 44.81 -38.53
C SER A 123 -8.29 46.35 -38.51
N SER A 124 -7.26 47.04 -38.01
CA SER A 124 -7.20 48.51 -37.95
C SER A 124 -6.28 49.16 -38.98
N ILE A 125 -5.79 48.44 -40.00
CA ILE A 125 -5.09 49.06 -41.15
C ILE A 125 -6.05 49.23 -42.34
N SER A 126 -6.73 50.37 -42.29
CA SER A 126 -7.25 51.30 -43.32
C SER A 126 -7.76 50.82 -44.70
N LEU A 127 -9.02 51.16 -44.96
CA LEU A 127 -9.45 51.92 -46.16
C LEU A 127 -9.43 53.41 -45.75
N GLY A 128 -8.68 54.35 -46.32
CA GLY A 128 -7.75 54.32 -47.44
C GLY A 128 -6.93 55.62 -47.55
N GLU A 129 -6.02 55.60 -48.53
CA GLU A 129 -5.19 56.67 -49.11
C GLU A 129 -4.03 57.28 -48.29
N GLY A 130 -2.81 56.85 -48.63
CA GLY A 130 -1.55 57.54 -48.33
C GLY A 130 -0.72 56.93 -47.19
N GLU A 131 0.45 56.38 -47.54
CA GLU A 131 1.59 55.98 -46.68
C GLU A 131 1.34 55.46 -45.25
N ILE A 132 1.60 54.17 -45.05
CA ILE A 132 1.44 53.49 -43.77
C ILE A 132 2.73 53.64 -42.94
N SER A 133 2.76 54.63 -42.06
CA SER A 133 3.72 54.68 -40.95
C SER A 133 3.13 53.95 -39.75
N ALA A 134 3.70 52.80 -39.39
CA ALA A 134 3.27 52.01 -38.25
C ALA A 134 4.01 52.46 -36.98
N THR A 135 3.34 53.21 -36.12
CA THR A 135 3.84 53.50 -34.76
C THR A 135 3.39 52.40 -33.80
N SER A 136 4.35 51.76 -33.13
CA SER A 136 4.10 50.76 -32.09
C SER A 136 3.60 51.42 -30.80
N LEU A 137 2.47 50.93 -30.27
CA LEU A 137 1.82 51.40 -29.03
C LEU A 137 2.46 50.90 -27.71
N TRP A 138 3.72 50.45 -27.75
CA TRP A 138 4.49 50.24 -26.53
C TRP A 138 5.56 51.33 -26.48
N GLY A 139 5.33 52.30 -25.59
CA GLY A 139 6.32 53.31 -25.26
C GLY A 139 7.58 52.64 -24.73
N ASN A 140 8.53 52.42 -25.62
CA ASN A 140 9.93 52.34 -25.27
C ASN A 140 10.74 52.91 -26.43
N THR A 141 11.27 54.11 -26.21
CA THR A 141 12.20 54.80 -27.11
C THR A 141 13.47 53.94 -27.18
N THR A 142 13.60 53.14 -28.21
CA THR A 142 14.90 52.55 -28.55
C THR A 142 15.57 53.51 -29.52
N GLU A 143 16.56 54.24 -29.02
CA GLU A 143 17.46 55.05 -29.84
C GLU A 143 18.07 54.16 -30.93
N ILE A 144 17.81 54.50 -32.18
CA ILE A 144 18.50 53.92 -33.33
C ILE A 144 19.83 54.68 -33.47
N PRO A 145 21.00 54.03 -33.39
CA PRO A 145 22.26 54.70 -33.69
C PRO A 145 22.27 55.14 -35.15
N LYS A 146 22.60 56.41 -35.38
CA LYS A 146 22.84 56.98 -36.72
C LYS A 146 23.83 56.10 -37.47
N LEU A 147 23.37 55.51 -38.57
CA LEU A 147 24.24 55.01 -39.61
C LEU A 147 24.45 56.17 -40.58
N ASP A 148 25.60 56.82 -40.41
CA ASP A 148 26.06 57.90 -41.27
C ASP A 148 26.20 57.40 -42.71
N PHE A 149 25.53 58.14 -43.58
CA PHE A 149 25.57 58.06 -45.02
C PHE A 149 26.80 58.84 -45.51
N PHE A 150 27.78 58.17 -46.11
CA PHE A 150 28.86 58.77 -46.88
C PHE A 150 29.29 57.80 -47.99
N PRO A 151 29.77 58.30 -49.13
CA PRO A 151 28.99 58.66 -50.32
C PRO A 151 29.15 57.65 -51.47
#